data_AF-A0A195EQD2-F1
#
_entry.id   AF-A0A195EQD2-F1
#
_cell.length_a   1.000
_cell.length_b   1.000
_cell.length_c   1.000
_cell.angle_alpha   90.00
_cell.angle_beta   90.00
_cell.angle_gamma   90.00
#
_symmetry.space_group_name_H-M   'P 1'
#
loop_
_entity.id
_entity.type
_entity.pdbx_description
1 polymer ?
#
loop_
_entity_poly.entity_id
_entity_poly.type
_entity_poly.pdbx_seq_one_letter_code
_entity_poly.pdbx_strand_id
1 'polypeptide(L)'
;ILTRLLALTLTAYKFLKIRIVVGPTPHIEIAIGDTRGNRIILPYAWMAFIEKWVDIQRLVQSSTPSKVMIVNLVIELVKIRDVGNVKLSLIEKCLYMKLSTILFMLELEQCVKHIFRFVSIYINIISDKFKYFVIHLRQNCINNNSDAIDTLRRIATIKFIH
;
A
#
# COMPACT_ATOMS: atom_id res chain seq x y z
N ILE A 1 4.89 -9.39 9.97
CA ILE A 1 6.10 -8.54 9.79
C ILE A 1 6.08 -7.82 8.44
N LEU A 2 5.81 -8.53 7.33
CA LEU A 2 5.86 -7.99 5.95
C LEU A 2 4.72 -7.05 5.54
N THR A 3 3.71 -6.84 6.40
CA THR A 3 2.54 -6.04 6.10
C THR A 3 2.03 -5.36 7.36
N ARG A 4 1.66 -4.09 7.25
CA ARG A 4 0.95 -3.31 8.24
C ARG A 4 -0.32 -2.73 7.62
N LEU A 5 -1.39 -2.71 8.40
CA LEU A 5 -2.69 -2.16 8.02
C LEU A 5 -3.05 -1.07 9.03
N LEU A 6 -3.39 0.11 8.52
CA LEU A 6 -3.95 1.21 9.29
C LEU A 6 -5.41 1.35 8.88
N ALA A 7 -6.33 1.22 9.84
CA ALA A 7 -7.75 1.44 9.59
C ALA A 7 -7.97 2.94 9.29
N LEU A 8 -8.65 3.26 8.19
CA LEU A 8 -9.02 4.64 7.82
C LEU A 8 -10.44 5.01 8.25
N THR A 9 -11.20 4.01 8.71
CA THR A 9 -12.57 4.14 9.20
C THR A 9 -12.69 3.30 10.47
N LEU A 10 -13.60 3.68 11.38
CA LEU A 10 -13.86 2.93 12.61
C LEU A 10 -14.16 1.44 12.37
N THR A 11 -14.86 1.13 11.28
CA THR A 11 -15.21 -0.25 10.90
C THR A 11 -14.09 -0.99 10.16
N ALA A 12 -12.92 -0.35 9.98
CA ALA A 12 -11.83 -0.83 9.12
C ALA A 12 -12.24 -1.18 7.68
N TYR A 13 -13.41 -0.70 7.22
CA TYR A 13 -13.91 -0.91 5.86
C TYR A 13 -12.96 -0.33 4.80
N LYS A 14 -12.32 0.80 5.12
CA LYS A 14 -11.23 1.40 4.33
C LYS A 14 -9.95 1.29 5.15
N PHE A 15 -8.83 1.01 4.48
CA PHE A 15 -7.54 0.85 5.14
C PHE A 15 -6.39 1.35 4.27
N LEU A 16 -5.31 1.78 4.92
CA LEU A 16 -4.02 2.00 4.29
C LEU A 16 -3.12 0.79 4.60
N LYS A 17 -2.61 0.16 3.56
CA LYS A 17 -1.76 -1.03 3.62
C LYS A 17 -0.34 -0.65 3.23
N ILE A 18 0.62 -1.00 4.07
CA ILE A 18 2.05 -0.86 3.80
C ILE A 18 2.63 -2.26 3.82
N ARG A 19 3.21 -2.73 2.72
CA ARG A 19 3.76 -4.09 2.62
C ARG A 19 5.03 -4.17 1.81
N ILE A 20 5.81 -5.22 2.03
CA ILE A 20 6.91 -5.59 1.15
C ILE A 20 6.36 -6.52 0.08
N VAL A 21 6.57 -6.14 -1.19
CA VAL A 21 6.37 -7.00 -2.34
C VAL A 21 7.67 -7.75 -2.56
N VAL A 22 7.63 -9.07 -2.37
CA VAL A 22 8.79 -9.95 -2.52
C VAL A 22 8.93 -10.34 -3.98
N GLY A 23 10.16 -10.25 -4.50
CA GLY A 23 10.50 -10.63 -5.87
C GLY A 23 11.99 -10.43 -6.11
N PRO A 24 12.45 -10.49 -7.38
CA PRO A 24 13.84 -10.22 -7.74
C PRO A 24 14.33 -8.84 -7.26
N THR A 25 13.42 -7.87 -7.25
CA THR A 25 13.61 -6.52 -6.71
C THR A 25 12.55 -6.25 -5.62
N PRO A 26 12.80 -6.69 -4.37
CA PRO A 26 11.88 -6.44 -3.28
C PRO A 26 11.70 -4.93 -3.07
N HIS A 27 10.47 -4.49 -2.90
CA HIS A 27 10.15 -3.08 -2.70
C HIS A 27 8.95 -2.92 -1.76
N ILE A 28 8.76 -1.72 -1.23
CA ILE A 28 7.60 -1.39 -0.39
C ILE A 28 6.49 -0.86 -1.29
N GLU A 29 5.29 -1.38 -1.06
CA GLU A 29 4.05 -0.93 -1.64
C GLU A 29 3.18 -0.31 -0.53
N ILE A 30 2.79 0.95 -0.73
CA ILE A 30 1.72 1.61 0.02
C ILE A 30 0.48 1.56 -0.84
N ALA A 31 -0.66 1.15 -0.29
CA ALA A 31 -1.91 1.08 -1.03
C ALA A 31 -3.09 1.46 -0.13
N ILE A 32 -4.08 2.16 -0.69
CA ILE A 32 -5.39 2.32 -0.06
C ILE A 32 -6.27 1.19 -0.57
N GLY A 33 -7.01 0.54 0.32
CA GLY A 33 -7.95 -0.49 -0.07
C GLY A 33 -9.26 -0.41 0.70
N ASP A 34 -10.21 -1.23 0.26
CA ASP A 34 -11.41 -1.56 1.01
C ASP A 34 -11.65 -3.07 1.10
N THR A 35 -12.60 -3.47 1.96
CA THR A 35 -12.92 -4.88 2.19
C THR A 35 -13.58 -5.56 0.98
N ARG A 36 -13.96 -4.81 -0.06
CA ARG A 36 -14.50 -5.37 -1.31
C ARG A 36 -13.40 -5.72 -2.32
N GLY A 37 -12.12 -5.57 -1.94
CA GLY A 37 -10.98 -5.89 -2.80
C GLY A 37 -10.56 -4.75 -3.73
N ASN A 38 -11.21 -3.58 -3.67
CA ASN A 38 -10.75 -2.42 -4.43
C ASN A 38 -9.46 -1.90 -3.80
N ARG A 39 -8.47 -1.58 -4.63
CA ARG A 39 -7.19 -1.03 -4.17
C ARG A 39 -6.58 -0.04 -5.14
N ILE A 40 -6.04 1.04 -4.59
CA ILE A 40 -5.20 2.01 -5.29
C ILE A 40 -3.81 1.92 -4.69
N ILE A 41 -2.82 1.55 -5.50
CA ILE A 41 -1.42 1.50 -5.09
C ILE A 41 -0.86 2.93 -5.21
N LEU A 42 -0.23 3.42 -4.15
CA LEU A 42 0.32 4.76 -4.00
C LEU A 42 1.84 4.69 -3.79
N PRO A 43 2.64 4.28 -4.78
CA PRO A 43 4.07 4.08 -4.54
C PRO A 43 4.76 5.44 -4.28
N TYR A 44 4.86 6.28 -5.30
CA TYR A 44 5.40 7.66 -5.18
C TYR A 44 4.34 8.67 -4.76
N ALA A 45 3.07 8.30 -4.90
CA ALA A 45 1.95 9.19 -4.68
C ALA A 45 1.72 9.51 -3.20
N TRP A 46 2.21 8.69 -2.24
CA TRP A 46 2.03 9.02 -0.81
C TRP A 46 2.77 10.30 -0.42
N MET A 47 4.04 10.46 -0.80
CA MET A 47 4.80 11.67 -0.46
C MET A 47 4.18 12.89 -1.13
N ALA A 48 3.87 12.80 -2.42
CA ALA A 48 3.21 13.88 -3.15
C ALA A 48 1.80 14.18 -2.60
N PHE A 49 1.10 13.18 -2.05
CA PHE A 49 -0.19 13.36 -1.36
C PHE A 49 -0.04 14.20 -0.10
N ILE A 50 0.98 13.91 0.71
CA ILE A 50 1.29 14.68 1.92
C ILE A 50 1.76 16.10 1.57
N GLU A 51 2.63 16.27 0.57
CA GLU A 51 3.09 17.59 0.13
C GLU A 51 1.93 18.50 -0.32
N LYS A 52 0.87 17.89 -0.86
CA LYS A 52 -0.35 18.57 -1.32
C LYS A 52 -1.41 18.76 -0.23
N TRP A 53 -1.07 18.57 1.05
CA TRP A 53 -2.06 18.62 2.13
C TRP A 53 -2.89 19.91 2.15
N VAL A 54 -2.28 21.09 1.93
CA VAL A 54 -3.01 22.37 1.92
C VAL A 54 -4.03 22.42 0.78
N ASP A 55 -3.64 21.93 -0.41
CA ASP A 55 -4.53 21.88 -1.58
C ASP A 55 -5.68 20.89 -1.33
N ILE A 56 -5.42 19.75 -0.69
CA ILE A 56 -6.43 18.75 -0.31
C ILE A 56 -7.38 19.30 0.76
N GLN A 57 -6.86 20.02 1.76
CA GLN A 57 -7.71 20.64 2.78
C GLN A 57 -8.63 21.71 2.16
N ARG A 58 -8.08 22.58 1.29
CA ARG A 58 -8.88 23.56 0.54
C ARG A 58 -9.94 22.87 -0.33
N LEU A 59 -9.59 21.77 -0.99
CA LEU A 59 -10.52 20.95 -1.77
C LEU A 59 -11.68 20.44 -0.91
N VAL A 60 -11.38 19.88 0.27
CA VAL A 60 -12.38 19.31 1.19
C VAL A 60 -13.30 20.37 1.79
N GLN A 61 -12.84 21.62 1.89
CA GLN A 61 -13.63 22.77 2.35
C GLN A 61 -14.42 23.47 1.24
N SER A 62 -14.19 23.11 -0.03
CA SER A 62 -14.86 23.74 -1.16
C SER A 62 -16.36 23.39 -1.19
N SER A 63 -17.19 24.40 -1.50
CA SER A 63 -18.62 24.22 -1.75
C SER A 63 -18.92 23.79 -3.20
N THR A 64 -17.93 23.89 -4.10
CA THR A 64 -18.06 23.56 -5.52
C THR A 64 -17.25 22.32 -5.90
N PRO A 65 -17.75 21.49 -6.84
CA PRO A 65 -16.98 20.39 -7.40
C PRO A 65 -15.63 20.88 -7.91
N SER A 66 -14.57 20.25 -7.43
CA SER A 66 -13.19 20.63 -7.71
C SER A 66 -12.31 19.38 -7.66
N LYS A 67 -11.10 19.48 -8.23
CA LYS A 67 -10.16 18.35 -8.30
C LYS A 67 -8.73 18.79 -8.04
N VAL A 68 -7.96 17.91 -7.40
CA VAL A 68 -6.51 18.02 -7.22
C VAL A 68 -5.86 16.83 -7.94
N MET A 69 -4.83 17.10 -8.73
CA MET A 69 -4.06 16.07 -9.42
C MET A 69 -2.67 15.96 -8.78
N ILE A 70 -2.27 14.73 -8.47
CA ILE A 70 -1.03 14.41 -7.76
C ILE A 70 -0.36 13.25 -8.51
N VAL A 71 0.64 13.57 -9.33
CA VAL A 71 1.19 12.60 -10.30
C VAL A 71 0.04 12.06 -11.17
N ASN A 72 -0.35 10.79 -10.98
CA ASN A 72 -1.46 10.15 -11.69
C ASN A 72 -2.71 9.97 -10.82
N LEU A 73 -2.67 10.36 -9.55
CA LEU A 73 -3.79 10.29 -8.62
C LEU A 73 -4.65 11.54 -8.78
N VAL A 74 -5.92 11.35 -9.10
CA VAL A 74 -6.93 12.42 -9.13
C VAL A 74 -7.77 12.31 -7.87
N ILE A 75 -7.87 13.42 -7.13
CA ILE A 75 -8.70 13.57 -5.95
C ILE A 75 -9.81 14.55 -6.32
N GLU A 76 -11.05 14.08 -6.34
CA GLU A 76 -12.19 14.86 -6.80
C GLU A 76 -13.29 14.90 -5.74
N LEU A 77 -13.84 16.09 -5.50
CA LEU A 77 -15.03 16.25 -4.68
C LEU A 77 -16.27 15.86 -5.50
N VAL A 78 -17.02 14.88 -5.02
CA VAL A 78 -18.21 14.35 -5.70
C VAL A 78 -19.40 14.29 -4.75
N LYS A 79 -20.62 14.43 -5.29
CA LYS A 79 -21.85 14.20 -4.52
C LYS A 79 -22.40 12.81 -4.81
N ILE A 80 -22.68 12.04 -3.76
CA ILE A 80 -23.37 10.75 -3.86
C ILE A 80 -24.58 10.84 -2.96
N ARG A 81 -25.78 10.79 -3.55
CA ARG A 81 -27.06 10.98 -2.83
C ARG A 81 -27.06 12.25 -1.98
N ASP A 82 -26.64 13.37 -2.59
CA ASP A 82 -26.51 14.70 -1.97
C ASP A 82 -25.50 14.82 -0.82
N VAL A 83 -24.77 13.74 -0.50
CA VAL A 83 -23.69 13.77 0.49
C VAL A 83 -22.34 13.99 -0.20
N GLY A 84 -21.57 14.94 0.31
CA GLY A 84 -20.20 15.20 -0.13
C GLY A 84 -19.27 14.03 0.16
N ASN A 85 -18.61 13.53 -0.89
CA ASN A 85 -17.65 12.44 -0.84
C ASN A 85 -16.40 12.82 -1.64
N VAL A 86 -15.32 12.08 -1.42
CA VAL A 86 -14.11 12.20 -2.20
C VAL A 86 -13.92 10.95 -3.04
N LYS A 87 -13.68 11.16 -4.34
CA LYS A 87 -13.28 10.12 -5.28
C LYS A 87 -11.78 10.19 -5.48
N LEU A 88 -11.07 9.14 -5.11
CA LEU A 88 -9.69 8.89 -5.50
C LEU A 88 -9.70 8.07 -6.78
N SER A 89 -9.02 8.54 -7.83
CA SER A 89 -8.90 7.82 -9.11
C SER A 89 -7.45 7.70 -9.50
N LEU A 90 -7.00 6.50 -9.88
CA LEU A 90 -5.67 6.23 -10.40
C LEU A 90 -5.80 5.27 -11.57
N ILE A 91 -5.52 5.75 -12.78
CA ILE A 91 -5.72 5.01 -14.03
C ILE A 91 -7.18 4.55 -14.12
N GLU A 92 -7.46 3.24 -14.12
CA GLU A 92 -8.81 2.65 -14.21
C GLU A 92 -9.42 2.29 -12.85
N LYS A 93 -8.71 2.56 -11.75
CA LYS A 93 -9.19 2.21 -10.40
C LYS A 93 -9.69 3.45 -9.70
N CYS A 94 -10.81 3.31 -8.97
CA CYS A 94 -11.31 4.38 -8.12
C CYS A 94 -11.75 3.87 -6.74
N LEU A 95 -11.67 4.76 -5.76
CA LEU A 95 -12.15 4.54 -4.41
C LEU A 95 -12.93 5.76 -3.95
N TYR A 96 -14.11 5.52 -3.39
CA TYR A 96 -14.91 6.55 -2.75
C TYR A 96 -14.73 6.48 -1.24
N MET A 97 -14.65 7.64 -0.61
CA MET A 97 -14.56 7.78 0.84
C MET A 97 -15.15 9.12 1.32
N LYS A 98 -15.39 9.22 2.63
CA LYS A 98 -15.85 10.46 3.25
C LYS A 98 -14.72 11.50 3.28
N LEU A 99 -15.12 12.76 3.34
CA LEU A 99 -14.24 13.91 3.54
C LEU A 99 -13.38 13.75 4.82
N SER A 100 -13.99 13.30 5.92
CA SER A 100 -13.25 13.02 7.16
C SER A 100 -12.20 11.92 7.00
N THR A 101 -12.43 10.93 6.14
CA THR A 101 -11.48 9.84 5.90
C THR A 101 -10.22 10.34 5.19
N ILE A 102 -10.35 11.24 4.21
CA ILE A 102 -9.15 11.77 3.53
C ILE A 102 -8.35 12.71 4.44
N LEU A 103 -9.03 13.47 5.30
CA LEU A 103 -8.36 14.31 6.31
C LEU A 103 -7.61 13.45 7.33
N PHE A 104 -8.25 12.40 7.83
CA PHE A 104 -7.61 11.45 8.75
C PHE A 104 -6.36 10.79 8.13
N MET A 105 -6.37 10.52 6.82
CA MET A 105 -5.16 10.02 6.15
C MET A 105 -3.98 11.01 6.23
N LEU A 106 -4.22 12.31 6.19
CA LEU A 106 -3.16 13.32 6.32
C LEU A 106 -2.55 13.29 7.73
N GLU A 107 -3.38 13.11 8.76
CA GLU A 107 -2.93 12.98 10.15
C GLU A 107 -2.04 11.75 10.38
N LEU A 108 -2.15 10.72 9.53
CA LEU A 108 -1.34 9.51 9.60
C LEU A 108 0.08 9.67 9.04
N GLU A 109 0.50 10.85 8.57
CA GLU A 109 1.82 11.07 7.96
C GLU A 109 2.96 10.45 8.78
N GLN A 110 3.08 10.83 10.06
CA GLN A 110 4.19 10.38 10.90
C GLN A 110 4.10 8.89 11.20
N CYS A 111 2.89 8.36 11.38
CA CYS A 111 2.67 6.92 11.56
C CYS A 111 3.11 6.13 10.33
N VAL A 112 2.74 6.59 9.13
CA VAL A 112 3.12 5.95 7.86
C VAL A 112 4.62 6.04 7.65
N LYS A 113 5.23 7.19 7.92
CA LYS A 113 6.69 7.39 7.83
C LYS A 113 7.45 6.47 8.78
N HIS A 114 6.97 6.30 10.01
CA HIS A 114 7.56 5.38 10.98
C HIS A 114 7.45 3.93 10.53
N ILE A 115 6.27 3.50 10.09
CA ILE A 115 6.05 2.14 9.58
C ILE A 115 6.91 1.88 8.34
N PHE A 116 6.97 2.84 7.41
CA PHE A 116 7.79 2.72 6.20
C PHE A 116 9.25 2.47 6.57
N ARG A 117 9.83 3.28 7.47
CA ARG A 117 11.21 3.09 7.95
C ARG A 117 11.42 1.72 8.59
N PHE A 118 10.50 1.31 9.47
CA PHE A 118 10.57 0.01 10.12
C PHE A 118 10.55 -1.15 9.10
N VAL A 119 9.67 -1.06 8.10
CA VAL A 119 9.55 -2.07 7.05
C VAL A 119 10.78 -2.06 6.12
N SER A 120 11.35 -0.90 5.80
CA SER A 120 12.53 -0.76 4.93
C SER A 120 13.74 -1.53 5.45
N ILE A 121 13.92 -1.64 6.77
CA ILE A 121 15.03 -2.40 7.37
C ILE A 121 15.00 -3.87 6.92
N TYR A 122 13.81 -4.43 6.68
CA TYR A 122 13.67 -5.84 6.28
C TYR A 122 13.90 -6.09 4.79
N ILE A 123 13.96 -5.05 3.93
CA ILE A 123 14.14 -5.23 2.48
C ILE A 123 15.43 -6.00 2.17
N ASN A 124 16.54 -5.63 2.80
CA ASN A 124 17.84 -6.28 2.55
C ASN A 124 17.81 -7.75 2.98
N ILE A 125 17.29 -8.03 4.18
CA ILE A 125 17.14 -9.39 4.70
C ILE A 125 16.30 -10.25 3.75
N ILE A 126 15.21 -9.69 3.22
CA ILE A 126 14.34 -10.40 2.27
C ILE A 126 15.03 -10.60 0.93
N SER A 127 15.78 -9.60 0.45
CA SER A 127 16.56 -9.69 -0.78
C SER A 127 17.57 -10.83 -0.71
N ASP A 128 18.29 -10.94 0.41
CA ASP A 128 19.29 -12.00 0.60
C ASP A 128 18.62 -13.38 0.72
N LYS A 129 17.52 -13.49 1.47
CA LYS A 129 16.76 -14.75 1.55
C LYS A 129 16.18 -15.17 0.20
N PHE A 130 15.68 -14.21 -0.59
CA PHE A 130 15.17 -14.47 -1.93
C PHE A 130 16.27 -14.94 -2.88
N LYS A 131 17.43 -14.26 -2.89
CA LYS A 131 18.60 -14.67 -3.68
C LYS A 131 19.07 -16.07 -3.30
N TYR A 132 19.18 -16.35 -2.01
CA TYR A 132 19.55 -17.68 -1.51
C TYR A 132 18.59 -18.75 -2.02
N PHE A 133 17.28 -18.50 -1.92
CA PHE A 133 16.26 -19.42 -2.40
C PHE A 133 16.39 -19.67 -3.92
N VAL A 134 16.57 -18.61 -4.72
CA VAL A 134 16.77 -18.72 -6.17
C VAL A 134 18.03 -19.53 -6.52
N ILE A 135 19.15 -19.28 -5.83
CA ILE A 135 20.39 -20.04 -6.01
C ILE A 135 20.16 -21.51 -5.69
N HIS A 136 19.47 -21.81 -4.60
CA HIS A 136 19.18 -23.18 -4.17
C HIS A 136 18.30 -23.92 -5.19
N LEU A 137 17.26 -23.27 -5.73
CA LEU A 137 16.43 -23.88 -6.79
C LEU A 137 17.28 -24.22 -8.03
N ARG A 138 18.15 -23.29 -8.45
CA ARG A 138 19.03 -23.49 -9.62
C ARG A 138 20.01 -24.65 -9.41
N GLN A 139 20.65 -24.74 -8.24
CA GLN A 139 21.59 -25.80 -7.91
C GLN A 139 20.95 -27.19 -7.89
N ASN A 140 19.67 -27.28 -7.57
CA ASN A 140 18.91 -28.53 -7.54
C ASN A 140 18.08 -28.77 -8.81
N CYS A 141 18.29 -27.97 -9.87
CA CYS A 141 17.57 -28.06 -11.14
C CYS A 141 16.03 -28.00 -10.99
N ILE A 142 15.53 -27.32 -9.95
CA ILE A 142 14.09 -27.18 -9.69
C ILE A 142 13.54 -26.07 -10.59
N ASN A 143 12.68 -26.44 -11.53
CA ASN A 143 12.13 -25.55 -12.55
C ASN A 143 10.59 -25.49 -12.57
N ASN A 144 9.92 -26.22 -11.68
CA ASN A 144 8.46 -26.22 -11.56
C ASN A 144 8.00 -25.65 -10.20
N ASN A 145 6.77 -25.14 -10.17
CA ASN A 145 6.23 -24.46 -9.00
C ASN A 145 5.98 -25.39 -7.80
N SER A 146 5.57 -26.64 -8.05
CA SER A 146 5.24 -27.58 -6.97
C SER A 146 6.47 -27.90 -6.13
N ASP A 147 7.55 -28.31 -6.80
CA ASP A 147 8.81 -28.67 -6.17
C ASP A 147 9.47 -27.45 -5.50
N ALA A 148 9.32 -26.26 -6.10
CA ALA A 148 9.80 -25.02 -5.50
C ALA A 148 9.06 -24.69 -4.19
N ILE A 149 7.73 -24.89 -4.14
CA ILE A 149 6.93 -24.67 -2.93
C ILE A 149 7.32 -25.67 -1.84
N ASP A 150 7.49 -26.95 -2.19
CA ASP A 150 7.87 -27.97 -1.21
C ASP A 150 9.29 -27.76 -0.68
N THR A 151 10.20 -27.33 -1.55
CA THR A 151 11.55 -26.92 -1.17
C THR A 151 11.53 -25.71 -0.24
N LEU A 152 10.70 -24.71 -0.54
CA LEU A 152 10.53 -23.55 0.33
C LEU A 152 10.03 -23.96 1.71
N ARG A 153 9.02 -24.84 1.79
CA ARG A 153 8.50 -25.37 3.06
C ARG A 153 9.60 -26.06 3.85
N ARG A 154 10.37 -26.95 3.22
CA ARG A 154 11.49 -27.67 3.88
C ARG A 154 12.55 -26.71 4.42
N ILE A 155 12.99 -25.74 3.61
CA ILE A 155 14.01 -24.76 4.03
C ILE A 155 13.48 -23.85 5.14
N ALA A 156 12.21 -23.43 5.06
CA ALA A 156 11.58 -22.59 6.07
C ALA A 156 11.45 -23.31 7.42
N THR A 157 11.10 -24.61 7.41
CA THR A 157 11.03 -25.42 8.65
C THR A 157 12.41 -25.65 9.28
N ILE A 158 13.47 -25.73 8.48
CA ILE A 158 14.84 -26.00 8.97
C ILE A 158 15.56 -24.73 9.46
N LYS A 159 15.20 -23.52 8.98
CA LYS A 159 15.94 -22.27 9.24
C LYS A 159 15.19 -21.18 10.02
N PHE A 160 14.06 -21.46 10.65
CA PHE A 160 13.30 -20.48 11.46
C PHE A 160 13.20 -20.80 12.97
N ILE A 161 14.01 -21.74 13.49
CA ILE A 161 14.08 -22.08 14.94
C ILE A 161 15.29 -21.43 15.66
N HIS A 162 16.13 -20.63 14.99
CA HIS A 162 17.18 -19.84 15.66
C HIS A 162 17.15 -18.37 15.24
#